data_AF-A0A0D7BPQ9-F1
#
_entry.id   AF-A0A0D7BPQ9-F1
#
_cell.length_a   1.000
_cell.length_b   1.000
_cell.length_c   1.000
_cell.angle_alpha   90.00
_cell.angle_beta   90.00
_cell.angle_gamma   90.00
#
_symmetry.space_group_name_H-M   'P 1'
#
loop_
_entity.id
_entity.type
_entity.pdbx_description
1 polymer ?
#
loop_
_entity_poly.entity_id
_entity_poly.type
_entity_poly.pdbx_seq_one_letter_code
_entity_poly.pdbx_strand_id
1 'polypeptide(L)'
;MSDGNKNPERVAAGLKAAIHNPNTSDEARERATERLQGIDTQYTDKNLDNSSASMDNGDHHRNQVLGGYKATLHNPGSTDAAKSKARDVLQEAGVGEERLDQRSGKADPERVAAGHRAAIKNPNVSDEAKQHSQNFLDDNEEYED
;
A
#
# COMPACT_ATOMS: atom_id res chain seq x y z
N MET A 1 -13.57 5.92 38.21
CA MET A 1 -12.29 6.26 37.58
C MET A 1 -12.29 5.59 36.23
N SER A 2 -12.22 6.36 35.15
CA SER A 2 -12.42 5.90 33.77
C SER A 2 -11.11 5.30 33.23
N ASP A 3 -11.08 3.99 33.04
CA ASP A 3 -10.07 3.31 32.23
C ASP A 3 -10.23 3.76 30.78
N GLY A 4 -9.57 4.87 30.45
CA GLY A 4 -9.56 5.41 29.09
C GLY A 4 -9.04 4.35 28.12
N ASN A 5 -9.81 4.09 27.06
CA ASN A 5 -9.44 3.32 25.87
C ASN A 5 -8.06 3.74 25.37
N LYS A 6 -6.99 3.15 25.91
CA LYS A 6 -5.64 3.38 25.45
C LYS A 6 -5.39 2.41 24.31
N ASN A 7 -4.96 2.95 23.17
CA ASN A 7 -4.59 2.12 22.04
C ASN A 7 -3.43 1.21 22.48
N PRO A 8 -3.61 -0.12 22.48
CA PRO A 8 -2.62 -1.07 22.97
C PRO A 8 -1.28 -0.94 22.24
N GLU A 9 -1.29 -0.61 20.94
CA GLU A 9 -0.10 -0.32 20.15
C GLU A 9 0.71 0.88 20.71
N ARG A 10 0.02 1.95 21.12
CA ARG A 10 0.68 3.12 21.73
C ARG A 10 1.24 2.81 23.10
N VAL A 11 0.55 1.96 23.87
CA VAL A 11 1.03 1.47 25.17
C VAL A 11 2.27 0.60 24.99
N ALA A 12 2.23 -0.34 24.03
CA ALA A 12 3.37 -1.20 23.69
C ALA A 12 4.60 -0.40 23.25
N ALA A 13 4.41 0.63 22.40
CA ALA A 13 5.48 1.53 21.98
C ALA A 13 6.11 2.27 23.18
N GLY A 14 5.29 2.76 24.11
CA GLY A 14 5.78 3.44 25.33
C GLY A 14 6.56 2.50 26.25
N LEU A 15 6.10 1.27 26.44
CA LEU A 15 6.80 0.26 27.22
C LEU A 15 8.14 -0.13 26.57
N LYS A 16 8.17 -0.29 25.25
CA LYS A 16 9.41 -0.56 24.50
C LYS A 16 10.42 0.58 24.66
N ALA A 17 9.96 1.83 24.60
CA ALA A 17 10.81 2.99 24.86
C ALA A 17 11.38 2.98 26.29
N ALA A 18 10.57 2.61 27.29
CA ALA A 18 11.03 2.49 28.68
C ALA A 18 12.09 1.39 28.86
N ILE A 19 11.99 0.29 28.11
CA ILE A 19 12.98 -0.80 28.16
C ILE A 19 14.35 -0.35 27.64
N HIS A 20 14.37 0.42 26.55
CA HIS A 20 15.61 0.88 25.91
C HIS A 20 16.19 2.17 26.51
N ASN A 21 15.47 2.85 27.39
CA ASN A 21 15.97 4.06 28.03
C ASN A 21 17.05 3.71 29.08
N PRO A 22 18.29 4.23 28.97
CA PRO A 22 19.34 3.96 29.96
C PRO A 22 19.06 4.56 31.35
N ASN A 23 18.13 5.52 31.45
CA ASN A 23 17.76 6.18 32.70
C ASN A 23 16.63 5.47 33.46
N THR A 24 16.13 4.33 32.97
CA THR A 24 15.14 3.52 33.70
C THR A 24 15.82 2.50 34.61
N SER A 25 15.23 2.26 35.78
CA SER A 25 15.70 1.22 36.70
C SER A 25 15.45 -0.18 36.13
N ASP A 26 16.24 -1.15 36.57
CA ASP A 26 16.12 -2.53 36.11
C ASP A 26 14.76 -3.14 36.47
N GLU A 27 14.22 -2.84 37.67
CA GLU A 27 12.88 -3.26 38.08
C GLU A 27 11.78 -2.64 37.19
N ALA A 28 11.96 -1.38 36.75
CA ALA A 28 11.01 -0.74 35.84
C ALA A 28 11.07 -1.35 34.43
N ARG A 29 12.27 -1.73 33.97
CA ARG A 29 12.49 -2.43 32.70
C ARG A 29 11.86 -3.82 32.69
N GLU A 30 12.01 -4.57 33.77
CA GLU A 30 11.43 -5.90 33.93
C GLU A 30 9.89 -5.85 33.91
N ARG A 31 9.29 -4.96 34.72
CA ARG A 31 7.83 -4.73 34.70
C ARG A 31 7.31 -4.26 33.34
N ALA A 32 8.08 -3.40 32.64
CA ALA A 32 7.70 -2.97 31.31
C ALA A 32 7.73 -4.13 30.30
N THR A 33 8.68 -5.05 30.45
CA THR A 33 8.83 -6.25 29.62
C THR A 33 7.67 -7.22 29.84
N GLU A 34 7.34 -7.52 31.10
CA GLU A 34 6.21 -8.39 31.46
C GLU A 34 4.88 -7.84 30.94
N ARG A 35 4.65 -6.53 31.13
CA ARG A 35 3.44 -5.87 30.63
C ARG A 35 3.36 -5.82 29.11
N LEU A 36 4.51 -5.69 28.42
CA LEU A 36 4.59 -5.72 26.97
C LEU A 36 4.24 -7.10 26.42
N GLN A 37 4.74 -8.18 27.04
CA GLN A 37 4.40 -9.56 26.70
C GLN A 37 2.90 -9.86 26.91
N GLY A 38 2.31 -9.35 28.00
CA GLY A 38 0.88 -9.47 28.24
C GLY A 38 0.00 -8.76 27.20
N ILE A 39 0.49 -7.65 26.62
CA ILE A 39 -0.23 -6.93 25.56
C ILE A 39 -0.11 -7.67 24.21
N ASP A 40 1.07 -8.21 23.90
CA ASP A 40 1.32 -8.97 22.68
C ASP A 40 0.49 -10.27 22.62
N THR A 41 0.40 -10.98 23.74
CA THR A 41 -0.45 -12.18 23.88
C THR A 41 -1.94 -11.86 23.78
N GLN A 42 -2.40 -10.72 24.32
CA GLN A 42 -3.80 -10.28 24.17
C GLN A 42 -4.16 -9.84 22.74
N TYR A 43 -3.17 -9.42 21.94
CA TYR A 43 -3.36 -9.02 20.55
C TYR A 43 -3.39 -10.21 19.59
N THR A 44 -2.62 -11.26 19.90
CA THR A 44 -2.54 -12.48 19.08
C THR A 44 -3.78 -13.35 19.20
N ASP A 45 -4.45 -13.38 20.36
CA ASP A 45 -5.69 -14.14 20.56
C ASP A 45 -6.91 -13.50 19.84
N LYS A 46 -7.03 -12.17 19.85
CA LYS A 46 -8.14 -11.44 19.19
C LYS A 46 -8.02 -11.30 17.67
N ASN A 47 -6.88 -11.63 17.05
CA ASN A 47 -6.60 -11.39 15.63
C ASN A 47 -6.45 -12.65 14.77
N LEU A 48 -6.91 -13.82 15.23
CA LEU A 48 -6.95 -15.01 14.36
C LEU A 48 -7.91 -14.85 13.16
N ASP A 49 -8.82 -13.86 13.20
CA ASP A 49 -9.76 -13.50 12.13
C ASP A 49 -9.22 -12.41 11.17
N ASN A 50 -8.13 -11.70 11.53
CA ASN A 50 -7.60 -10.59 10.73
C ASN A 50 -6.09 -10.68 10.48
N SER A 51 -5.61 -11.90 10.27
CA SER A 51 -4.19 -12.21 10.02
C SER A 51 -3.73 -11.89 8.59
N SER A 52 -4.49 -11.14 7.79
CA SER A 52 -4.05 -10.65 6.47
C SER A 52 -3.38 -9.28 6.50
N ALA A 53 -3.46 -8.53 7.62
CA ALA A 53 -2.99 -7.14 7.67
C ALA A 53 -1.62 -6.94 8.34
N SER A 54 -1.11 -7.91 9.12
CA SER A 54 0.06 -7.69 9.99
C SER A 54 1.38 -8.27 9.47
N MET A 55 1.38 -9.04 8.39
CA MET A 55 2.60 -9.58 7.76
C MET A 55 3.29 -8.64 6.76
N ASP A 56 2.69 -7.48 6.43
CA ASP A 56 3.11 -6.64 5.30
C ASP A 56 4.13 -5.53 5.63
N ASN A 57 4.47 -5.33 6.90
CA ASN A 57 5.36 -4.21 7.30
C ASN A 57 6.77 -4.29 6.67
N GLY A 58 7.27 -5.50 6.41
CA GLY A 58 8.56 -5.69 5.74
C GLY A 58 8.50 -5.37 4.24
N ASP A 59 7.37 -5.67 3.60
CA ASP A 59 7.19 -5.44 2.16
C ASP A 59 6.87 -3.96 1.88
N HIS A 60 6.11 -3.28 2.75
CA HIS A 60 5.89 -1.84 2.64
C HIS A 60 7.20 -1.04 2.65
N HIS A 61 8.13 -1.35 3.55
CA HIS A 61 9.42 -0.66 3.57
C HIS A 61 10.22 -0.90 2.29
N ARG A 62 10.27 -2.16 1.84
CA ARG A 62 10.92 -2.54 0.58
C ARG A 62 10.30 -1.81 -0.61
N ASN A 63 8.98 -1.81 -0.72
CA ASN A 63 8.25 -1.15 -1.79
C ASN A 63 8.43 0.38 -1.78
N GLN A 64 8.50 1.00 -0.60
CA GLN A 64 8.79 2.43 -0.48
C GLN A 64 10.20 2.78 -0.95
N VAL A 65 11.20 1.98 -0.56
CA VAL A 65 12.60 2.16 -0.97
C VAL A 65 12.73 2.00 -2.49
N LEU A 66 12.14 0.95 -3.06
CA LEU A 66 12.14 0.70 -4.50
C LEU A 66 11.37 1.79 -5.27
N GLY A 67 10.28 2.31 -4.69
CA GLY A 67 9.57 3.49 -5.23
C GLY A 67 10.46 4.72 -5.32
N GLY A 68 11.31 4.95 -4.31
CA GLY A 68 12.32 6.01 -4.32
C GLY A 68 13.33 5.86 -5.47
N TYR A 69 13.87 4.66 -5.68
CA TYR A 69 14.78 4.40 -6.80
C TYR A 69 14.09 4.54 -8.18
N LYS A 70 12.79 4.24 -8.28
CA LYS A 70 12.04 4.56 -9.52
C LYS A 70 11.93 6.07 -9.74
N ALA A 71 11.70 6.83 -8.68
CA ALA A 71 11.63 8.29 -8.78
C ALA A 71 12.96 8.90 -9.24
N THR A 72 14.11 8.37 -8.79
CA THR A 72 15.43 8.87 -9.23
C THR A 72 15.68 8.63 -10.72
N LEU A 73 15.14 7.55 -11.31
CA LEU A 73 15.24 7.30 -12.75
C LEU A 73 14.49 8.34 -13.59
N HIS A 74 13.31 8.76 -13.13
CA HIS A 74 12.46 9.72 -13.85
C HIS A 74 12.75 11.17 -13.51
N ASN A 75 13.48 11.44 -12.42
CA ASN A 75 13.85 12.80 -12.06
C ASN A 75 14.90 13.34 -13.07
N PRO A 76 14.59 14.40 -13.84
CA PRO A 76 15.51 14.98 -14.81
C PRO A 76 16.75 15.59 -14.16
N GLY A 77 16.66 16.00 -12.88
CA GLY A 77 17.79 16.53 -12.11
C GLY A 77 18.69 15.49 -11.47
N SER A 78 18.43 14.18 -11.66
CA SER A 78 19.28 13.12 -11.13
C SER A 78 20.48 12.85 -12.02
N THR A 79 21.64 12.63 -11.41
CA THR A 79 22.89 12.33 -12.12
C THR A 79 22.86 10.93 -12.74
N ASP A 80 23.66 10.72 -13.79
CA ASP A 80 23.73 9.42 -14.46
C ASP A 80 24.22 8.30 -13.54
N ALA A 81 25.15 8.61 -12.63
CA ALA A 81 25.60 7.67 -11.61
C ALA A 81 24.46 7.25 -10.65
N ALA A 82 23.62 8.20 -10.21
CA ALA A 82 22.48 7.91 -9.35
C ALA A 82 21.42 7.07 -10.07
N LYS A 83 21.17 7.36 -11.35
CA LYS A 83 20.27 6.57 -12.20
C LYS A 83 20.81 5.16 -12.41
N SER A 84 22.10 5.00 -12.71
CA SER A 84 22.72 3.67 -12.85
C SER A 84 22.52 2.84 -11.58
N LYS A 85 22.84 3.42 -10.42
CA LYS A 85 22.67 2.71 -9.14
C LYS A 85 21.22 2.34 -8.85
N ALA A 86 20.28 3.21 -9.20
CA ALA A 86 18.86 2.94 -9.05
C ALA A 86 18.38 1.77 -9.91
N ARG A 87 18.89 1.65 -11.16
CA ARG A 87 18.61 0.50 -12.02
C ARG A 87 19.11 -0.80 -11.41
N ASP A 88 20.36 -0.82 -10.94
CA ASP A 88 20.96 -2.01 -10.34
C ASP A 88 20.13 -2.52 -9.15
N VAL A 89 19.72 -1.61 -8.25
CA VAL A 89 18.92 -1.96 -7.07
C VAL A 89 17.53 -2.49 -7.45
N LEU A 90 16.89 -1.89 -8.46
CA LEU A 90 15.57 -2.34 -8.94
C LEU A 90 15.65 -3.72 -9.61
N GLN A 91 16.70 -3.96 -10.39
CA GLN A 91 16.97 -5.24 -11.03
C GLN A 91 17.29 -6.34 -10.00
N GLU A 92 18.17 -6.06 -9.04
CA GLU A 92 18.50 -6.98 -7.95
C GLU A 92 17.27 -7.33 -7.11
N ALA A 93 16.41 -6.36 -6.85
CA ALA A 93 15.17 -6.58 -6.14
C ALA A 93 14.13 -7.39 -6.91
N GLY A 94 14.41 -7.80 -8.16
CA GLY A 94 13.47 -8.50 -9.03
C GLY A 94 12.29 -7.63 -9.46
N VAL A 95 12.39 -6.32 -9.28
CA VAL A 95 11.38 -5.34 -9.72
C VAL A 95 11.85 -4.80 -11.06
N GLY A 96 11.93 -5.71 -12.03
CA GLY A 96 12.24 -5.38 -13.41
C GLY A 96 11.22 -4.39 -13.97
N GLU A 97 11.66 -3.58 -14.93
CA GLU A 97 10.82 -2.66 -15.71
C GLU A 97 9.66 -3.36 -16.47
N GLU A 98 9.53 -4.69 -16.39
CA GLU A 98 8.44 -5.47 -17.01
C GLU A 98 7.03 -5.06 -16.54
N ARG A 99 6.88 -4.43 -15.36
CA ARG A 99 5.57 -3.90 -14.94
C ARG A 99 5.23 -2.51 -15.47
N LEU A 100 6.15 -1.84 -16.18
CA LEU A 100 5.83 -0.58 -16.85
C LEU A 100 5.01 -0.81 -18.13
N ASP A 101 5.13 -1.98 -18.76
CA ASP A 101 4.33 -2.32 -19.93
C ASP A 101 2.89 -2.76 -19.58
N GLN A 102 2.60 -3.09 -18.32
CA GLN A 102 1.22 -3.35 -17.88
C GLN A 102 0.39 -2.07 -17.67
N ARG A 103 1.04 -0.89 -17.68
CA ARG A 103 0.35 0.42 -17.71
C ARG A 103 0.52 1.15 -19.04
N SER A 104 1.45 0.70 -19.89
CA SER A 104 1.61 1.17 -21.28
C SER A 104 0.87 0.30 -22.30
N GLY A 105 0.48 -0.92 -21.93
CA GLY A 105 -0.45 -1.75 -22.67
C GLY A 105 -1.85 -1.17 -22.53
N LYS A 106 -2.41 -0.75 -23.67
CA LYS A 106 -3.80 -0.33 -23.91
C LYS A 106 -4.76 -0.75 -22.80
N ALA A 107 -5.54 0.21 -22.29
CA ALA A 107 -6.59 -0.08 -21.32
C ALA A 107 -7.41 -1.29 -21.79
N ASP A 108 -7.57 -2.28 -20.90
CA ASP A 108 -8.31 -3.49 -21.18
C ASP A 108 -9.67 -3.09 -21.81
N PRO A 109 -9.95 -3.51 -23.06
CA PRO A 109 -11.14 -3.07 -23.78
C PRO A 109 -12.42 -3.39 -22.99
N GLU A 110 -12.43 -4.49 -22.23
CA GLU A 110 -13.55 -4.87 -21.38
C GLU A 110 -13.73 -3.89 -20.22
N ARG A 111 -12.62 -3.44 -19.61
CA ARG A 111 -12.64 -2.42 -18.55
C ARG A 111 -13.08 -1.06 -19.07
N VAL A 112 -12.67 -0.70 -20.29
CA VAL A 112 -13.10 0.54 -20.95
C VAL A 112 -14.61 0.49 -21.24
N ALA A 113 -15.10 -0.60 -21.84
CA ALA A 113 -16.52 -0.82 -22.09
C ALA A 113 -17.35 -0.79 -20.78
N ALA A 114 -16.85 -1.42 -19.70
CA ALA A 114 -17.50 -1.38 -18.39
C ALA A 114 -17.63 0.07 -17.86
N GLY A 115 -16.63 0.92 -18.09
CA GLY A 115 -16.67 2.34 -17.75
C GLY A 115 -17.77 3.10 -18.50
N HIS A 116 -17.89 2.88 -19.82
CA HIS A 116 -18.94 3.49 -20.63
C HIS A 116 -20.33 2.98 -20.24
N ARG A 117 -20.51 1.69 -19.96
CA ARG A 117 -21.76 1.11 -19.43
C ARG A 117 -22.15 1.74 -18.09
N ALA A 118 -21.18 2.02 -17.22
CA ALA A 118 -21.42 2.70 -15.96
C ALA A 118 -21.82 4.18 -16.16
N ALA A 119 -21.21 4.88 -17.11
CA ALA A 119 -21.54 6.27 -17.44
C ALA A 119 -23.00 6.42 -17.89
N ILE A 120 -23.50 5.49 -18.72
CA ILE A 120 -24.91 5.48 -19.20
C ILE A 120 -25.89 5.36 -18.03
N LYS A 121 -25.58 4.54 -17.02
CA LYS A 121 -26.45 4.29 -15.85
C LYS A 121 -26.34 5.36 -14.77
N ASN A 122 -25.35 6.23 -14.84
CA ASN A 122 -25.11 7.23 -13.80
C ASN A 122 -26.07 8.43 -13.97
N PRO A 123 -26.95 8.73 -12.99
CA PRO A 123 -27.87 9.86 -13.08
C PRO A 123 -27.18 11.23 -13.10
N ASN A 124 -25.93 11.31 -12.65
CA ASN A 124 -25.14 12.55 -12.62
C ASN A 124 -24.40 12.85 -13.93
N VAL A 125 -24.50 11.98 -14.94
CA VAL A 125 -23.89 12.18 -16.25
C VAL A 125 -24.91 12.83 -17.19
N SER A 126 -24.46 13.80 -17.99
CA SER A 126 -25.31 14.50 -18.95
C SER A 126 -25.79 13.57 -20.07
N ASP A 127 -26.94 13.88 -20.67
CA ASP A 127 -27.52 13.06 -21.73
C ASP A 127 -26.60 12.97 -22.97
N GLU A 128 -25.90 14.06 -23.30
CA GLU A 128 -24.90 14.09 -24.38
C GLU A 128 -23.73 13.13 -24.11
N ALA A 129 -23.24 13.06 -22.86
CA ALA A 129 -22.15 12.17 -22.48
C ALA A 129 -22.59 10.69 -22.42
N LYS A 130 -23.85 10.44 -22.06
CA LYS A 130 -24.46 9.10 -22.14
C LYS A 130 -24.59 8.64 -23.59
N GLN A 131 -25.07 9.51 -24.48
CA GLN A 131 -25.18 9.21 -25.91
C GLN A 131 -23.81 8.88 -26.52
N HIS A 132 -22.78 9.67 -26.20
CA HIS A 132 -21.42 9.36 -26.65
C HIS A 132 -20.94 8.00 -26.12
N SER A 133 -21.19 7.71 -24.84
CA SER A 133 -20.80 6.42 -24.25
C SER A 133 -21.54 5.25 -24.89
N GLN A 134 -22.79 5.46 -25.30
CA GLN A 134 -23.60 4.45 -25.98
C GLN A 134 -23.08 4.18 -27.40
N ASN A 135 -22.85 5.23 -28.20
CA ASN A 135 -22.27 5.07 -29.54
C ASN A 135 -20.91 4.37 -29.48
N PHE A 136 -20.08 4.67 -28.47
CA PHE A 136 -18.79 4.00 -28.28
C PHE A 136 -18.96 2.49 -28.01
N LEU A 137 -19.99 2.10 -27.26
CA LEU A 137 -20.27 0.68 -27.03
C LEU A 137 -20.77 0.01 -28.30
N ASP A 138 -21.73 0.62 -29.00
CA ASP A 138 -22.28 0.06 -30.24
C ASP A 138 -21.16 -0.18 -31.29
N ASP A 139 -20.24 0.77 -31.47
CA ASP A 139 -19.11 0.65 -32.42
C ASP A 139 -18.08 -0.43 -32.01
N ASN A 140 -17.98 -0.77 -30.71
CA ASN A 140 -16.99 -1.72 -30.18
C ASN A 140 -17.60 -3.10 -29.83
N GLU A 141 -18.92 -3.22 -29.74
CA GLU A 141 -19.66 -4.45 -29.44
C GLU A 141 -19.96 -5.26 -30.72
N GLU A 142 -19.85 -4.65 -31.91
CA GLU A 142 -20.07 -5.29 -33.22
C GLU A 142 -18.99 -6.33 -33.62
N TYR A 143 -17.98 -6.59 -32.78
CA TYR A 143 -16.87 -7.54 -33.05
C TYR A 143 -16.84 -8.80 -32.17
N GLU A 144 -17.88 -9.09 -31.40
CA GLU A 144 -18.02 -10.35 -30.66
C GLU A 144 -19.23 -11.17 -31.14
N ASP A 145 -19.04 -11.91 -32.23
CA ASP A 145 -19.91 -13.03 -32.66
C ASP A 145 -19.05 -14.18 -33.22
#